data_AF-A0A9W8KZ54-F1
#
_entry.id   AF-A0A9W8KZ54-F1
#
_cell.length_a   1.000
_cell.length_b   1.000
_cell.length_c   1.000
_cell.angle_alpha   90.00
_cell.angle_beta   90.00
_cell.angle_gamma   90.00
#
_symmetry.space_group_name_H-M   'P 1'
#
loop_
_entity.id
_entity.type
_entity.pdbx_description
1 polymer ?
#
loop_
_entity_poly.entity_id
_entity_poly.type
_entity_poly.pdbx_seq_one_letter_code
_entity_poly.pdbx_strand_id
1 'polypeptide(L)'
;MTAPPLVLQWGRERYMLKYDDEDLRDTTLGQFKEVCREVTGVPSNGMKLIFSGATMKDDSSPLAYYGIYPGASVKLIGRKDGGEKSGPVTEEEREEHAIIHKIDDISNEAMDRLSSRMQAYLADAQLYVDQFLSGAMDCVNDNAFAQIKSSERKKLEDAYLFINEALMQYLLKIDSIECPPNADKARHRRRQAVRLLQSWMDQMDAKKSSVKQAEATISQ
;
A
#
# COMPACT_ATOMS: atom_id res chain seq x y z
N MET A 1 51.31 -17.85 21.08
CA MET A 1 50.75 -18.20 19.75
C MET A 1 49.48 -17.38 19.61
N THR A 2 49.44 -16.42 18.70
CA THR A 2 48.30 -15.51 18.57
C THR A 2 47.14 -16.27 17.96
N ALA A 3 45.98 -16.29 18.62
CA ALA A 3 44.79 -16.96 18.10
C ALA A 3 44.36 -16.32 16.76
N PRO A 4 43.89 -17.11 15.78
CA PRO A 4 43.41 -16.56 14.52
C PRO A 4 42.17 -15.66 14.75
N PRO A 5 42.08 -14.50 14.07
CA PRO A 5 40.99 -13.55 14.30
C PRO A 5 39.66 -14.09 13.76
N LEU A 6 38.57 -13.81 14.48
CA LEU A 6 37.21 -14.07 14.04
C LEU A 6 36.88 -13.19 12.83
N VAL A 7 36.26 -13.76 11.79
CA VAL A 7 35.90 -13.03 10.58
C VAL A 7 34.41 -12.76 10.55
N LEU A 8 34.01 -11.50 10.57
CA LEU A 8 32.64 -11.05 10.36
C LEU A 8 32.46 -10.63 8.90
N GLN A 9 31.63 -11.35 8.15
CA GLN A 9 31.31 -11.04 6.76
C GLN A 9 29.96 -10.34 6.67
N TRP A 10 29.93 -9.11 6.16
CA TRP A 10 28.70 -8.37 5.87
C TRP A 10 28.66 -8.01 4.38
N GLY A 11 27.78 -8.67 3.62
CA GLY A 11 27.71 -8.50 2.17
C GLY A 11 29.05 -8.84 1.48
N ARG A 12 29.71 -7.82 0.93
CA ARG A 12 31.05 -7.92 0.30
C ARG A 12 32.20 -7.57 1.24
N GLU A 13 31.90 -6.98 2.39
CA GLU A 13 32.89 -6.53 3.37
C GLU A 13 33.21 -7.63 4.39
N ARG A 14 34.43 -7.62 4.89
CA ARG A 14 34.93 -8.57 5.90
C ARG A 14 35.69 -7.81 6.96
N TYR A 15 35.31 -8.02 8.21
CA TYR A 15 35.93 -7.40 9.38
C TYR A 15 36.62 -8.49 10.21
N MET A 16 37.83 -8.20 10.68
CA MET A 16 38.61 -9.11 11.50
C MET A 16 38.50 -8.65 12.96
N LEU A 17 37.80 -9.43 13.77
CA LEU A 17 37.61 -9.20 15.19
C LEU A 17 38.60 -10.07 15.97
N LYS A 18 39.35 -9.47 16.88
CA LYS A 18 40.27 -10.21 17.76
C LYS A 18 39.51 -10.65 18.98
N TYR A 19 39.22 -11.95 19.06
CA TYR A 19 38.59 -12.60 20.20
C TYR A 19 39.48 -13.77 20.61
N ASP A 20 39.90 -13.79 21.88
CA ASP A 20 40.58 -14.93 22.47
C ASP A 20 39.56 -15.97 22.96
N ASP A 21 40.03 -17.17 23.32
CA ASP A 21 39.15 -18.26 23.80
C ASP A 21 38.38 -17.90 25.09
N GLU A 22 38.95 -17.04 25.93
CA GLU A 22 38.27 -16.54 27.13
C GLU A 22 37.14 -15.56 26.75
N ASP A 23 37.42 -14.63 25.84
CA ASP A 23 36.43 -13.66 25.36
C ASP A 23 35.22 -14.34 24.73
N LEU A 24 35.41 -15.45 24.00
CA LEU A 24 34.30 -16.18 23.35
C LEU A 24 33.38 -16.90 24.36
N ARG A 25 33.89 -17.22 25.55
CA ARG A 25 33.10 -17.85 26.63
C ARG A 25 32.35 -16.84 27.47
N ASP A 26 32.93 -15.66 27.65
CA ASP A 26 32.34 -14.60 28.47
C ASP A 26 31.43 -13.66 27.67
N THR A 27 31.72 -13.47 26.37
CA THR A 27 30.94 -12.56 25.51
C THR A 27 29.63 -13.22 25.07
N THR A 28 28.52 -12.57 25.40
CA THR A 28 27.19 -12.99 24.93
C THR A 28 26.93 -12.55 23.48
N LEU A 29 25.97 -13.21 22.83
CA LEU A 29 25.56 -12.80 21.48
C LEU A 29 25.07 -11.35 21.43
N GLY A 30 24.40 -10.87 22.48
CA GLY A 30 23.96 -9.47 22.59
C GLY A 30 25.14 -8.48 22.61
N GLN A 31 26.20 -8.78 23.39
CA GLN A 31 27.42 -7.96 23.40
C GLN A 31 28.14 -7.99 22.05
N PHE A 32 28.21 -9.17 21.42
CA PHE A 32 28.80 -9.32 20.09
C PHE A 32 28.03 -8.55 19.00
N LYS A 33 26.69 -8.50 19.09
CA LYS A 33 25.85 -7.68 18.20
C LYS A 33 26.15 -6.19 18.36
N GLU A 34 26.45 -5.71 19.57
CA GLU A 34 26.81 -4.31 19.79
C GLU A 34 28.17 -3.98 19.18
N VAL A 35 29.17 -4.86 19.31
CA VAL A 35 30.45 -4.73 18.60
C VAL A 35 30.24 -4.72 17.09
N CYS A 36 29.40 -5.62 16.57
CA CYS A 36 29.05 -5.65 15.16
C CYS A 36 28.36 -4.34 14.72
N ARG A 37 27.53 -3.73 15.57
CA ARG A 37 26.89 -2.44 15.32
C ARG A 37 27.93 -1.32 15.26
N GLU A 38 28.90 -1.28 16.16
CA GLU A 38 29.98 -0.28 16.14
C GLU A 38 30.83 -0.39 14.86
N VAL A 39 31.12 -1.61 14.41
CA VAL A 39 31.98 -1.84 13.24
C VAL A 39 31.24 -1.65 11.91
N THR A 40 30.00 -2.16 11.79
CA THR A 40 29.25 -2.17 10.53
C THR A 40 28.23 -1.04 10.41
N GLY A 41 27.84 -0.42 11.53
CA GLY A 41 26.75 0.56 11.61
C GLY A 41 25.34 -0.06 11.49
N VAL A 42 25.21 -1.39 11.47
CA VAL A 42 23.91 -2.07 11.41
C VAL A 42 23.30 -2.15 12.82
N PRO A 43 22.03 -1.74 13.02
CA PRO A 43 21.38 -1.81 14.32
C PRO A 43 21.16 -3.26 14.76
N SER A 44 21.37 -3.56 16.05
CA SER A 44 21.26 -4.89 16.67
C SER A 44 19.88 -5.55 16.47
N ASN A 45 18.80 -4.75 16.40
CA ASN A 45 17.43 -5.23 16.14
C ASN A 45 17.21 -5.83 14.75
N GLY A 46 17.87 -5.28 13.72
CA GLY A 46 17.78 -5.74 12.34
C GLY A 46 18.92 -6.69 11.93
N MET A 47 19.80 -7.01 12.88
CA MET A 47 21.01 -7.78 12.63
C MET A 47 20.77 -9.27 12.84
N LYS A 48 20.91 -10.04 11.75
CA LYS A 48 20.85 -11.50 11.77
C LYS A 48 22.26 -12.06 11.59
N LEU A 49 22.73 -12.77 12.61
CA LEU A 49 24.05 -13.41 12.59
C LEU A 49 23.89 -14.90 12.27
N ILE A 50 24.70 -15.39 11.32
CA ILE A 50 24.65 -16.75 10.82
C ILE A 50 26.04 -17.36 10.93
N PHE A 51 26.14 -18.48 11.64
CA PHE A 51 27.37 -19.24 11.78
C PHE A 51 27.13 -20.70 11.39
N SER A 52 27.99 -21.27 10.53
CA SER A 52 27.86 -22.63 10.00
C SER A 52 26.46 -23.00 9.45
N GLY A 53 25.74 -22.00 8.90
CA GLY A 53 24.38 -22.18 8.36
C GLY A 53 23.25 -22.04 9.40
N ALA A 54 23.56 -22.00 10.70
CA ALA A 54 22.60 -21.74 11.75
C ALA A 54 22.47 -20.24 12.04
N THR A 55 21.24 -19.76 12.23
CA THR A 55 20.99 -18.39 12.68
C THR A 55 21.03 -18.35 14.21
N MET A 56 21.84 -17.45 14.76
CA MET A 56 21.89 -17.18 16.19
C MET A 56 20.75 -16.22 16.56
N LYS A 57 19.95 -16.60 17.56
CA LYS A 57 18.73 -15.88 17.93
C LYS A 57 18.68 -15.45 19.39
N ASP A 58 19.33 -16.18 20.27
CA ASP A 58 19.31 -15.90 21.70
C ASP A 58 20.50 -15.02 22.10
N ASP A 59 20.17 -13.79 22.52
CA ASP A 59 21.13 -12.73 22.86
C ASP A 59 21.78 -12.94 24.23
N SER A 60 21.21 -13.80 25.08
CA SER A 60 21.76 -14.16 26.39
C SER A 60 22.75 -15.32 26.35
N SER A 61 22.79 -16.08 25.25
CA SER A 61 23.71 -17.20 25.09
C SER A 61 25.14 -16.73 24.73
N PRO A 62 26.19 -17.31 25.34
CA PRO A 62 27.59 -17.05 24.98
C PRO A 62 27.90 -17.43 23.53
N LEU A 63 28.89 -16.78 22.91
CA LEU A 63 29.33 -17.12 21.54
C LEU A 63 29.82 -18.57 21.45
N ALA A 64 30.51 -19.06 22.49
CA ALA A 64 30.96 -20.45 22.59
C ALA A 64 29.80 -21.47 22.52
N TYR A 65 28.60 -21.11 22.99
CA TYR A 65 27.41 -21.98 22.94
C TYR A 65 26.99 -22.28 21.49
N TYR A 66 27.21 -21.32 20.59
CA TYR A 66 26.94 -21.48 19.16
C TYR A 66 28.06 -22.21 18.40
N GLY A 67 29.08 -22.70 19.11
CA GLY A 67 30.23 -23.37 18.52
C GLY A 67 31.18 -22.43 17.80
N ILE A 68 31.16 -21.13 18.13
CA ILE A 68 32.09 -20.15 17.58
C ILE A 68 33.46 -20.38 18.23
N TYR A 69 34.48 -20.44 17.40
CA TYR A 69 35.88 -20.63 17.79
C TYR A 69 36.76 -19.53 17.19
N PRO A 70 37.97 -19.28 17.71
CA PRO A 70 38.89 -18.30 17.12
C PRO A 70 39.19 -18.67 15.66
N GLY A 71 39.01 -17.72 14.74
CA GLY A 71 39.11 -17.98 13.29
C GLY A 71 37.81 -18.39 12.60
N ALA A 72 36.70 -18.49 13.33
CA ALA A 72 35.38 -18.74 12.75
C ALA A 72 34.91 -17.60 11.84
N SER A 73 34.14 -17.95 10.80
CA SER A 73 33.52 -16.99 9.88
C SER A 73 32.03 -16.84 10.18
N VAL A 74 31.63 -15.69 10.69
CA VAL A 74 30.23 -15.33 10.96
C VAL A 74 29.70 -14.44 9.85
N LYS A 75 28.53 -14.77 9.29
CA LYS A 75 27.85 -13.93 8.30
C LYS A 75 26.84 -13.03 8.99
N LEU A 76 26.92 -11.74 8.73
CA LEU A 76 25.97 -10.73 9.16
C LEU A 76 25.04 -10.38 8.00
N ILE A 77 23.74 -10.41 8.26
CA ILE A 77 22.70 -9.90 7.37
C ILE A 77 21.96 -8.80 8.11
N GLY A 78 22.00 -7.59 7.57
CA GLY A 78 21.28 -6.43 8.09
C GLY A 78 21.51 -5.21 7.20
N ARG A 79 20.64 -4.21 7.30
CA ARG A 79 20.76 -2.95 6.56
C ARG A 79 21.23 -1.84 7.50
N LYS A 80 22.10 -0.97 6.99
CA LYS A 80 22.63 0.20 7.72
C LYS A 80 21.57 1.28 7.95
N ASP A 81 20.52 1.27 7.15
CA ASP A 81 19.40 2.22 7.27
C ASP A 81 18.68 1.91 8.57
N GLY A 82 19.00 2.70 9.60
CA GLY A 82 18.37 2.69 10.93
C GLY A 82 16.90 3.07 10.86
N GLY A 83 16.08 2.20 10.28
CA GLY A 83 14.67 2.16 10.56
C GLY A 83 14.50 1.45 11.91
N GLU A 84 14.38 2.23 12.98
CA GLU A 84 13.75 1.81 14.24
C GLU A 84 12.32 1.33 13.97
N LYS A 85 12.13 0.15 13.37
CA LYS A 85 10.84 -0.55 13.24
C LYS A 85 11.04 -2.07 13.22
N SER A 86 11.68 -2.59 14.26
CA SER A 86 11.56 -4.00 14.61
C SER A 86 11.79 -4.19 16.10
N GLY A 87 11.13 -3.38 16.93
CA GLY A 87 10.59 -3.92 18.17
C GLY A 87 9.47 -4.91 17.85
N PRO A 88 9.02 -5.75 18.80
CA PRO A 88 7.75 -6.45 18.62
C PRO A 88 6.71 -5.40 18.22
N VAL A 89 6.07 -5.58 17.06
CA VAL A 89 4.99 -4.72 16.56
C VAL A 89 4.06 -4.49 17.75
N THR A 90 3.94 -3.24 18.21
CA THR A 90 3.06 -2.95 19.33
C THR A 90 1.65 -3.34 18.92
N GLU A 91 0.83 -3.79 19.86
CA GLU A 91 -0.56 -4.18 19.55
C GLU A 91 -1.28 -3.03 18.82
N GLU A 92 -0.97 -1.79 19.20
CA GLU A 92 -1.44 -0.56 18.55
C GLU A 92 -1.05 -0.44 17.07
N GLU A 93 0.18 -0.78 16.68
CA GLU A 93 0.60 -0.77 15.27
C GLU A 93 -0.08 -1.88 14.46
N ARG A 94 -0.30 -3.04 15.07
CA ARG A 94 -1.04 -4.15 14.44
C ARG A 94 -2.50 -3.78 14.23
N GLU A 95 -3.14 -3.18 15.22
CA GLU A 95 -4.52 -2.68 15.13
C GLU A 95 -4.64 -1.59 14.06
N GLU A 96 -3.73 -0.62 14.03
CA GLU A 96 -3.69 0.43 12.99
C GLU A 96 -3.56 -0.17 11.59
N HIS A 97 -2.66 -1.15 11.42
CA HIS A 97 -2.48 -1.84 10.14
C HIS A 97 -3.72 -2.65 9.74
N ALA A 98 -4.42 -3.26 10.70
CA ALA A 98 -5.68 -3.97 10.42
C ALA A 98 -6.78 -3.01 9.95
N ILE A 99 -6.86 -1.80 10.52
CA ILE A 99 -7.80 -0.76 10.06
C ILE A 99 -7.45 -0.29 8.64
N ILE A 100 -6.15 -0.06 8.37
CA ILE A 100 -5.68 0.33 7.03
C ILE A 100 -6.06 -0.74 6.00
N HIS A 101 -5.82 -2.02 6.31
CA HIS A 101 -6.17 -3.12 5.42
C HIS A 101 -7.66 -3.14 5.11
N LYS A 102 -8.53 -2.93 6.11
CA LYS A 102 -9.99 -2.84 5.90
C LYS A 102 -10.38 -1.67 4.98
N ILE A 103 -9.74 -0.51 5.16
CA ILE A 103 -9.96 0.66 4.29
C ILE A 103 -9.54 0.34 2.86
N ASP A 104 -8.39 -0.32 2.70
CA ASP A 104 -7.85 -0.72 1.40
C ASP A 104 -8.76 -1.73 0.70
N ASP A 105 -9.23 -2.76 1.41
CA ASP A 105 -10.15 -3.77 0.88
C ASP A 105 -11.42 -3.13 0.34
N ILE A 106 -12.06 -2.24 1.10
CA ILE A 106 -13.28 -1.54 0.68
C ILE A 106 -13.00 -0.63 -0.52
N SER A 107 -11.86 0.06 -0.52
CA SER A 107 -11.46 0.94 -1.63
C SER A 107 -11.17 0.16 -2.91
N ASN A 108 -10.50 -0.99 -2.80
CA ASN A 108 -10.19 -1.87 -3.92
C ASN A 108 -11.47 -2.52 -4.47
N GLU A 109 -12.38 -2.97 -3.60
CA GLU A 109 -13.69 -3.47 -4.02
C GLU A 109 -14.47 -2.40 -4.82
N ALA A 110 -14.44 -1.15 -4.36
CA ALA A 110 -15.05 -0.04 -5.07
C ALA A 110 -14.38 0.22 -6.43
N MET A 111 -13.04 0.19 -6.48
CA MET A 111 -12.25 0.30 -7.72
C MET A 111 -12.63 -0.78 -8.72
N ASP A 112 -12.60 -2.04 -8.33
CA ASP A 112 -12.84 -3.17 -9.23
C ASP A 112 -14.27 -3.16 -9.76
N ARG A 113 -15.24 -2.83 -8.91
CA ARG A 113 -16.66 -2.85 -9.28
C ARG A 113 -17.11 -1.65 -10.10
N LEU A 114 -16.60 -0.46 -9.77
CA LEU A 114 -17.10 0.80 -10.34
C LEU A 114 -16.26 1.33 -11.49
N SER A 115 -14.96 1.06 -11.54
CA SER A 115 -14.08 1.60 -12.59
C SER A 115 -14.57 1.27 -14.00
N SER A 116 -14.85 -0.01 -14.28
CA SER A 116 -15.32 -0.46 -15.58
C SER A 116 -16.68 0.15 -15.95
N ARG A 117 -17.62 0.22 -15.00
CA ARG A 117 -18.95 0.80 -15.22
C ARG A 117 -18.89 2.31 -15.43
N MET A 118 -18.03 3.00 -14.67
CA MET A 118 -17.79 4.44 -14.83
C MET A 118 -17.19 4.74 -16.20
N GLN A 119 -16.17 3.98 -16.62
CA GLN A 119 -15.58 4.13 -17.95
C GLN A 119 -16.61 3.89 -19.07
N ALA A 120 -17.44 2.84 -18.94
CA ALA A 120 -18.54 2.58 -19.87
C ALA A 120 -19.52 3.76 -19.93
N TYR A 121 -19.97 4.27 -18.77
CA TYR A 121 -20.83 5.45 -18.72
C TYR A 121 -20.22 6.68 -19.38
N LEU A 122 -18.93 6.97 -19.11
CA LEU A 122 -18.25 8.12 -19.70
C LEU A 122 -18.17 8.01 -21.22
N ALA A 123 -17.91 6.80 -21.73
CA ALA A 123 -17.89 6.50 -23.16
C ALA A 123 -19.29 6.60 -23.79
N ASP A 124 -20.31 6.00 -23.16
CA ASP A 124 -21.70 6.06 -23.62
C ASP A 124 -22.24 7.50 -23.62
N ALA A 125 -21.89 8.28 -22.60
CA ALA A 125 -22.23 9.71 -22.54
C ALA A 125 -21.58 10.50 -23.67
N GLN A 126 -20.31 10.20 -23.99
CA GLN A 126 -19.63 10.84 -25.12
C GLN A 126 -20.28 10.43 -26.45
N LEU A 127 -20.55 9.14 -26.63
CA LEU A 127 -21.20 8.62 -27.83
C LEU A 127 -22.59 9.22 -28.03
N TYR A 128 -23.36 9.40 -26.95
CA TYR A 128 -24.66 10.06 -27.00
C TYR A 128 -24.54 11.51 -27.49
N VAL A 129 -23.54 12.25 -27.01
CA VAL A 129 -23.27 13.62 -27.48
C VAL A 129 -22.89 13.61 -28.97
N ASP A 130 -21.98 12.72 -29.38
CA ASP A 130 -21.48 12.68 -30.75
C ASP A 130 -22.56 12.23 -31.75
N GLN A 131 -23.42 11.27 -31.38
CA GLN A 131 -24.46 10.73 -32.27
C GLN A 131 -25.72 11.59 -32.32
N PHE A 132 -26.18 12.10 -31.17
CA PHE A 132 -27.49 12.77 -31.07
C PHE A 132 -27.40 14.28 -30.92
N LEU A 133 -26.24 14.83 -30.54
CA LEU A 133 -26.08 16.24 -30.18
C LEU A 133 -25.03 17.01 -31.04
N SER A 134 -24.22 16.34 -31.86
CA SER A 134 -23.16 17.01 -32.66
C SER A 134 -23.65 17.72 -33.94
N GLY A 135 -24.97 17.78 -34.18
CA GLY A 135 -25.55 18.45 -35.35
C GLY A 135 -25.28 17.77 -36.71
N ALA A 136 -24.63 16.60 -36.72
CA ALA A 136 -24.27 15.90 -37.95
C ALA A 136 -25.42 15.11 -38.61
N MET A 137 -26.59 15.03 -37.96
CA MET A 137 -27.73 14.23 -38.42
C MET A 137 -28.94 15.12 -38.75
N ASP A 138 -28.78 15.96 -39.78
CA ASP A 138 -29.92 16.53 -40.52
C ASP A 138 -30.54 15.42 -41.38
N CYS A 139 -31.42 14.58 -40.83
CA CYS A 139 -32.36 13.81 -41.65
C CYS A 139 -33.53 13.22 -40.84
N VAL A 140 -34.72 13.69 -41.20
CA VAL A 140 -36.06 13.10 -40.99
C VAL A 140 -36.57 13.11 -39.55
N ASN A 141 -37.69 13.82 -39.37
CA ASN A 141 -38.56 13.79 -38.20
C ASN A 141 -39.24 12.41 -38.10
N ASP A 142 -38.45 11.40 -37.77
CA ASP A 142 -38.89 10.01 -37.67
C ASP A 142 -39.14 9.69 -36.19
N ASN A 143 -40.38 9.34 -35.84
CA ASN A 143 -40.76 8.99 -34.46
C ASN A 143 -39.85 7.89 -33.87
N ALA A 144 -39.28 7.04 -34.72
CA ALA A 144 -38.29 6.03 -34.36
C ALA A 144 -37.00 6.65 -33.79
N PHE A 145 -36.50 7.75 -34.37
CA PHE A 145 -35.28 8.42 -33.90
C PHE A 145 -35.47 9.06 -32.53
N ALA A 146 -36.61 9.70 -32.29
CA ALA A 146 -36.96 10.27 -30.99
C ALA A 146 -37.12 9.18 -29.90
N GLN A 147 -37.72 8.04 -30.24
CA GLN A 147 -37.77 6.88 -29.35
C GLN A 147 -36.38 6.33 -29.02
N ILE A 148 -35.50 6.19 -30.02
CA ILE A 148 -34.12 5.72 -29.79
C ILE A 148 -33.38 6.70 -28.88
N LYS A 149 -33.40 8.01 -29.18
CA LYS A 149 -32.75 9.05 -28.36
C LYS A 149 -33.22 9.02 -26.90
N SER A 150 -34.53 8.97 -26.67
CA SER A 150 -35.09 8.91 -25.30
C SER A 150 -34.72 7.62 -24.57
N SER A 151 -34.66 6.48 -25.29
CA SER A 151 -34.24 5.20 -24.72
C SER A 151 -32.77 5.20 -24.31
N GLU A 152 -31.87 5.75 -25.13
CA GLU A 152 -30.44 5.87 -24.83
C GLU A 152 -30.22 6.87 -23.69
N ARG A 153 -30.95 7.99 -23.67
CA ARG A 153 -30.93 8.95 -22.57
C ARG A 153 -31.32 8.30 -21.24
N LYS A 154 -32.38 7.48 -21.24
CA LYS A 154 -32.83 6.76 -20.06
C LYS A 154 -31.77 5.76 -19.56
N LYS A 155 -31.17 4.97 -20.45
CA LYS A 155 -30.07 4.05 -20.08
C LYS A 155 -28.92 4.81 -19.40
N LEU A 156 -28.58 5.98 -19.93
CA LEU A 156 -27.53 6.83 -19.37
C LEU A 156 -27.91 7.34 -17.97
N GLU A 157 -29.15 7.77 -17.77
CA GLU A 157 -29.65 8.19 -16.45
C GLU A 157 -29.66 7.03 -15.44
N ASP A 158 -30.16 5.87 -15.83
CA ASP A 158 -30.19 4.66 -14.99
C ASP A 158 -28.77 4.22 -14.59
N ALA A 159 -27.82 4.25 -15.54
CA ALA A 159 -26.41 3.96 -15.28
C ALA A 159 -25.77 4.98 -14.31
N TYR A 160 -26.02 6.28 -14.51
CA TYR A 160 -25.55 7.32 -13.61
C TYR A 160 -26.08 7.13 -12.19
N LEU A 161 -27.38 6.91 -12.05
CA LEU A 161 -28.03 6.74 -10.74
C LEU A 161 -27.45 5.54 -10.00
N PHE A 162 -27.31 4.40 -10.69
CA PHE A 162 -26.69 3.22 -10.10
C PHE A 162 -25.26 3.51 -9.61
N ILE A 163 -24.42 4.13 -10.45
CA ILE A 163 -23.02 4.37 -10.12
C ILE A 163 -22.93 5.34 -8.94
N ASN A 164 -23.72 6.43 -8.95
CA ASN A 164 -23.71 7.42 -7.89
C ASN A 164 -24.21 6.84 -6.55
N GLU A 165 -25.27 6.04 -6.58
CA GLU A 165 -25.75 5.33 -5.39
C GLU A 165 -24.68 4.38 -4.83
N ALA A 166 -24.01 3.62 -5.71
CA ALA A 166 -22.94 2.72 -5.27
C ALA A 166 -21.76 3.49 -4.67
N LEU A 167 -21.34 4.61 -5.28
CA LEU A 167 -20.28 5.48 -4.74
C LEU A 167 -20.64 6.00 -3.34
N MET A 168 -21.89 6.45 -3.16
CA MET A 168 -22.40 6.90 -1.86
C MET A 168 -22.40 5.77 -0.83
N GLN A 169 -22.78 4.56 -1.21
CA GLN A 169 -22.70 3.39 -0.33
C GLN A 169 -21.26 3.09 0.12
N TYR A 170 -20.28 3.15 -0.79
CA TYR A 170 -18.87 2.95 -0.44
C TYR A 170 -18.33 4.07 0.45
N LEU A 171 -18.74 5.33 0.23
CA LEU A 171 -18.40 6.44 1.14
C LEU A 171 -18.89 6.18 2.56
N LEU A 172 -20.16 5.81 2.71
CA LEU A 172 -20.73 5.46 4.02
C LEU A 172 -20.01 4.28 4.68
N LYS A 173 -19.63 3.25 3.90
CA LYS A 173 -18.84 2.13 4.42
C LYS A 173 -17.50 2.59 4.95
N ILE A 174 -16.78 3.45 4.23
CA ILE A 174 -15.47 3.97 4.67
C ILE A 174 -15.61 4.88 5.90
N ASP A 175 -16.66 5.70 5.95
CA ASP A 175 -16.93 6.59 7.09
C ASP A 175 -17.33 5.82 8.35
N SER A 176 -17.94 4.64 8.20
CA SER A 176 -18.26 3.74 9.32
C SER A 176 -17.03 3.13 10.00
N ILE A 177 -15.84 3.27 9.42
CA ILE A 177 -14.59 2.76 9.99
C ILE A 177 -14.12 3.70 11.09
N GLU A 178 -14.31 3.28 12.33
CA GLU A 178 -13.78 3.95 13.51
C GLU A 178 -12.25 3.90 13.50
N CYS A 179 -11.63 5.07 13.67
CA CYS A 179 -10.18 5.21 13.76
C CYS A 179 -9.85 5.83 15.12
N PRO A 180 -9.08 5.13 15.99
CA PRO A 180 -8.72 5.66 17.30
C PRO A 180 -7.78 6.88 17.17
N PRO A 181 -7.67 7.73 18.20
CA PRO A 181 -6.96 9.01 18.13
C PRO A 181 -5.45 8.88 17.90
N ASN A 182 -4.86 7.73 18.27
CA ASN A 182 -3.45 7.39 18.04
C ASN A 182 -3.16 6.78 16.65
N ALA A 183 -4.19 6.45 15.85
CA ALA A 183 -4.05 5.82 14.53
C ALA A 183 -4.01 6.85 13.39
N ASP A 184 -3.00 7.71 13.38
CA ASP A 184 -2.88 8.79 12.40
C ASP A 184 -2.72 8.30 10.95
N LYS A 185 -2.05 7.16 10.72
CA LYS A 185 -1.91 6.59 9.37
C LYS A 185 -3.25 6.06 8.87
N ALA A 186 -4.02 5.39 9.72
CA ALA A 186 -5.36 4.92 9.37
C ALA A 186 -6.30 6.09 9.01
N ARG A 187 -6.28 7.16 9.83
CA ARG A 187 -7.06 8.38 9.55
C ARG A 187 -6.63 9.05 8.25
N HIS A 188 -5.33 9.11 7.98
CA HIS A 188 -4.81 9.63 6.72
C HIS A 188 -5.29 8.79 5.54
N ARG A 189 -5.19 7.46 5.63
CA ARG A 189 -5.63 6.54 4.59
C ARG A 189 -7.13 6.64 4.32
N ARG A 190 -7.96 6.73 5.37
CA ARG A 190 -9.41 6.95 5.26
C ARG A 190 -9.73 8.21 4.46
N ARG A 191 -9.09 9.34 4.80
CA ARG A 191 -9.26 10.62 4.08
C ARG A 191 -8.86 10.51 2.61
N GLN A 192 -7.77 9.79 2.30
CA GLN A 192 -7.37 9.57 0.91
C GLN A 192 -8.42 8.78 0.14
N ALA A 193 -8.96 7.70 0.73
CA ALA A 193 -9.99 6.89 0.09
C ALA A 193 -11.29 7.67 -0.15
N VAL A 194 -11.73 8.46 0.83
CA VAL A 194 -12.90 9.37 0.68
C VAL A 194 -12.68 10.37 -0.46
N ARG A 195 -11.51 11.01 -0.52
CA ARG A 195 -11.19 11.96 -1.61
C ARG A 195 -11.21 11.30 -2.99
N LEU A 196 -10.75 10.06 -3.08
CA LEU A 196 -10.77 9.30 -4.34
C LEU A 196 -12.20 9.03 -4.80
N LEU A 197 -13.07 8.53 -3.91
CA LEU A 197 -14.49 8.30 -4.22
C LEU A 197 -15.21 9.61 -4.59
N GLN A 198 -14.94 10.70 -3.86
CA GLN A 198 -15.47 12.03 -4.18
C GLN A 198 -15.04 12.52 -5.56
N SER A 199 -13.76 12.34 -5.90
CA SER A 199 -13.26 12.70 -7.24
C SER A 199 -13.96 11.94 -8.36
N TRP A 200 -14.38 10.69 -8.14
CA TRP A 200 -15.17 9.95 -9.13
C TRP A 200 -16.61 10.44 -9.23
N MET A 201 -17.25 10.79 -8.10
CA MET A 201 -18.57 11.43 -8.13
C MET A 201 -18.53 12.74 -8.91
N ASP A 202 -17.53 13.59 -8.64
CA ASP A 202 -17.35 14.86 -9.34
C ASP A 202 -17.18 14.66 -10.86
N GLN A 203 -16.44 13.63 -11.28
CA GLN A 203 -16.27 13.28 -12.71
C GLN A 203 -17.60 12.86 -13.36
N MET A 204 -18.38 12.03 -12.67
CA MET A 204 -19.70 11.59 -13.14
C MET A 204 -20.67 12.77 -13.25
N ASP A 205 -20.68 13.66 -12.26
CA ASP A 205 -21.53 14.85 -12.22
C ASP A 205 -21.14 15.86 -13.29
N ALA A 206 -19.84 16.08 -13.50
CA ALA A 206 -19.35 16.92 -14.57
C ALA A 206 -19.78 16.40 -15.95
N LYS A 207 -19.66 15.08 -16.20
CA LYS A 207 -20.08 14.49 -17.48
C LYS A 207 -21.59 14.58 -17.69
N LYS A 208 -22.39 14.27 -16.66
CA LYS A 208 -23.84 14.42 -16.71
C LYS A 208 -24.26 15.86 -17.00
N SER A 209 -23.60 16.82 -16.37
CA SER A 209 -23.85 18.25 -16.57
C SER A 209 -23.48 18.70 -17.99
N SER A 210 -22.38 18.20 -18.55
CA SER A 210 -21.99 18.44 -19.94
C SER A 210 -23.04 17.94 -20.94
N VAL A 211 -23.58 16.73 -20.75
CA VAL A 211 -24.67 16.21 -21.61
C VAL A 211 -25.90 17.11 -21.53
N LYS A 212 -26.31 17.54 -20.33
CA LYS A 212 -27.46 18.45 -20.16
C LYS A 212 -27.23 19.80 -20.84
N GLN A 213 -26.02 20.35 -20.76
CA GLN A 213 -25.68 21.61 -21.42
C GLN A 213 -25.75 21.47 -22.94
N ALA A 214 -25.20 20.40 -23.51
CA ALA A 214 -25.29 20.13 -24.94
C ALA A 214 -26.74 19.96 -25.44
N GLU A 215 -27.60 19.31 -24.64
CA GLU A 215 -29.05 19.22 -24.93
C GLU A 215 -29.72 20.59 -24.95
N ALA A 216 -29.34 21.49 -24.03
CA ALA A 216 -29.87 22.84 -23.97
C ALA A 216 -29.43 23.70 -25.16
N THR A 217 -28.18 23.55 -25.64
CA THR A 217 -27.67 24.29 -26.79
C THR A 217 -28.40 23.96 -28.10
N ILE A 218 -28.90 22.73 -28.26
CA ILE A 218 -29.64 22.30 -29.46
C ILE A 218 -31.12 22.68 -29.40
N SER A 219 -31.64 22.87 -28.19
CA SER A 219 -33.03 23.29 -27.99
C SER A 219 -33.23 24.81 -28.16
N GLN A 220 -32.14 25.57 -28.25
CA GLN A 220 -32.12 27.01 -28.53
C GLN A 220 -31.90 27.28 -30.02
#